data_AF-A0A847C898-F1
#
_entry.id   AF-A0A847C898-F1
#
_cell.length_a   1.000
_cell.length_b   1.000
_cell.length_c   1.000
_cell.angle_alpha   90.00
_cell.angle_beta   90.00
_cell.angle_gamma   90.00
#
_symmetry.space_group_name_H-M   'P 1'
#
loop_
_entity.id
_entity.type
_entity.pdbx_description
1 polymer ?
#
loop_
_entity_poly.entity_id
_entity_poly.type
_entity_poly.pdbx_seq_one_letter_code
_entity_poly.pdbx_strand_id
1 'polypeptide(L)' 'MKNYELTISTVEDEQGNKHESFGVRYGALRYDDLCFSRKRMDMLISDMNLLHLDAAHFADVVEDFIAV' A
#
# COMPACT_ATOMS: atom_id res chain seq x y z
N MET A 1 2.04 19.30 1.71
CA MET A 1 1.74 18.23 0.73
C MET A 1 1.38 16.99 1.51
N LYS A 2 0.31 16.29 1.13
CA LYS A 2 0.06 14.94 1.63
C LYS A 2 0.93 14.00 0.81
N ASN A 3 1.62 13.09 1.48
CA ASN A 3 2.46 12.05 0.87
C ASN A 3 1.78 10.70 1.05
N TYR A 4 2.13 9.75 0.20
CA TYR A 4 1.79 8.34 0.37
C TYR A 4 2.54 7.77 1.56
N GLU A 5 1.87 6.92 2.31
CA GLU A 5 2.39 6.29 3.53
C GLU A 5 2.16 4.78 3.48
N LEU A 6 3.15 4.02 3.94
CA LEU A 6 3.00 2.59 4.18
C LEU A 6 2.15 2.38 5.43
N THR A 7 1.11 1.57 5.34
CA THR A 7 0.41 1.03 6.51
C THR A 7 0.87 -0.40 6.78
N ILE A 8 0.95 -0.74 8.07
CA ILE A 8 1.31 -2.08 8.53
C ILE A 8 0.19 -2.52 9.45
N SER A 9 -0.33 -3.72 9.20
CA SER A 9 -1.40 -4.33 9.97
C SER A 9 -1.05 -5.78 10.27
N THR A 10 -1.65 -6.34 11.32
CA THR A 10 -1.57 -7.77 11.61
C THR A 10 -2.87 -8.41 11.19
N VAL A 11 -2.79 -9.38 10.29
CA VAL A 11 -3.94 -10.14 9.77
C VAL A 11 -3.83 -11.56 10.26
N GLU A 12 -4.97 -12.14 10.65
CA GLU A 12 -5.08 -13.53 11.09
C GLU A 12 -5.73 -14.33 9.96
N ASP A 13 -5.07 -15.39 9.50
CA ASP A 13 -5.60 -16.27 8.48
C ASP A 13 -6.70 -17.20 9.04
N GLU A 14 -7.36 -17.97 8.17
CA GLU A 14 -8.42 -18.92 8.57
C GLU A 14 -7.93 -20.03 9.53
N GLN A 15 -6.62 -20.20 9.68
CA GLN A 15 -5.98 -21.19 10.55
C GLN A 15 -5.54 -20.59 11.89
N GLY A 16 -5.79 -19.29 12.12
CA GLY A 16 -5.40 -18.57 13.33
C GLY A 16 -3.94 -18.07 13.32
N ASN A 17 -3.23 -18.17 12.20
CA ASN A 17 -1.86 -17.67 12.10
C ASN A 17 -1.87 -16.17 11.83
N LYS A 18 -1.13 -15.43 12.67
CA LYS A 18 -0.94 -13.99 12.51
C LYS A 18 0.24 -13.70 11.60
N HIS A 19 0.02 -12.87 10.60
CA HIS A 19 1.06 -12.38 9.71
C HIS A 19 0.96 -10.86 9.54
N GLU A 20 2.08 -10.23 9.21
CA GLU A 20 2.08 -8.83 8.82
C GLU A 20 1.50 -8.69 7.42
N SER A 21 0.58 -7.74 7.26
CA SER A 21 0.07 -7.32 5.98
C SER A 21 0.26 -5.82 5.80
N PHE A 22 0.59 -5.44 4.57
CA PHE A 22 1.00 -4.09 4.24
C PHE A 22 -0.10 -3.38 3.47
N GLY A 23 -0.11 -2.05 3.49
CA GLY A 23 -1.06 -1.26 2.73
C GLY A 23 -0.50 0.09 2.34
N VAL A 24 -1.28 0.84 1.56
CA VAL A 24 -0.94 2.19 1.12
C VAL A 24 -2.03 3.16 1.56
N ARG A 25 -1.63 4.31 2.12
CA ARG A 25 -2.53 5.39 2.50
C ARG A 25 -2.18 6.70 1.81
N TYR A 26 -3.21 7.44 1.40
CA TYR A 26 -3.12 8.85 1.00
C TYR A 26 -4.23 9.66 1.67
N GLY A 27 -3.90 10.35 2.77
CA GLY A 27 -4.90 11.08 3.54
C GLY A 27 -5.98 10.16 4.09
N ALA A 28 -7.21 10.26 3.56
CA ALA A 28 -8.34 9.43 3.96
C ALA A 28 -8.50 8.16 3.09
N LEU A 29 -7.81 8.10 1.95
CA LEU A 29 -7.83 6.95 1.05
C LEU A 29 -6.85 5.89 1.56
N ARG A 30 -7.26 4.62 1.48
CA ARG A 30 -6.43 3.50 1.89
C ARG A 30 -6.74 2.25 1.08
N TYR A 31 -5.69 1.49 0.80
CA TYR A 31 -5.72 0.09 0.42
C TYR A 31 -4.99 -0.67 1.51
N ASP A 32 -5.72 -1.51 2.22
CA ASP A 32 -5.17 -2.37 3.26
C ASP A 32 -5.03 -3.80 2.72
N ASP A 33 -4.28 -4.62 3.44
CA ASP A 33 -4.14 -6.06 3.20
C ASP A 33 -3.55 -6.45 1.83
N LEU A 34 -2.53 -5.71 1.39
CA LEU A 34 -1.77 -5.99 0.18
C LEU A 34 -0.71 -7.06 0.48
N CYS A 35 -0.91 -8.26 -0.09
CA CYS A 35 -0.06 -9.44 0.04
C CYS A 35 1.28 -9.33 -0.73
N PHE A 36 2.02 -8.23 -0.56
CA PHE A 36 3.35 -8.03 -1.16
C PHE A 36 4.43 -7.93 -0.09
N SER A 37 5.69 -8.17 -0.48
CA SER A 37 6.81 -8.03 0.44
C SER A 37 7.01 -6.57 0.86
N ARG A 38 7.50 -6.37 2.09
CA ARG A 38 7.87 -5.05 2.62
C ARG A 38 8.71 -4.23 1.63
N LYS A 39 9.70 -4.86 1.00
CA LYS A 39 10.57 -4.22 0.01
C LYS A 39 9.80 -3.72 -1.22
N ARG A 40 8.86 -4.51 -1.76
CA ARG A 40 8.01 -4.06 -2.89
C ARG A 40 7.16 -2.87 -2.48
N MET A 41 6.60 -2.91 -1.28
CA MET A 41 5.76 -1.83 -0.76
C MET A 41 6.55 -0.53 -0.53
N ASP A 42 7.74 -0.60 0.06
CA ASP A 42 8.59 0.58 0.25
C ASP A 42 8.98 1.24 -1.09
N MET A 43 9.25 0.44 -2.13
CA MET A 43 9.53 0.96 -3.48
C MET A 43 8.31 1.66 -4.08
N LEU A 44 7.11 1.07 -3.99
CA LEU A 44 5.87 1.70 -4.45
C LEU A 44 5.66 3.06 -3.79
N ILE A 45 5.74 3.13 -2.46
CA ILE A 45 5.58 4.39 -1.71
C ILE A 45 6.61 5.44 -2.13
N SER A 46 7.87 5.01 -2.32
CA SER A 46 8.94 5.90 -2.77
C SER A 46 8.64 6.47 -4.16
N ASP A 47 8.23 5.62 -5.10
CA ASP A 47 7.96 6.03 -6.49
C ASP A 47 6.76 6.97 -6.58
N MET A 48 5.66 6.66 -5.87
CA MET A 48 4.46 7.51 -5.84
C MET A 48 4.76 8.90 -5.26
N ASN A 49 5.61 8.97 -4.24
CA ASN A 49 6.01 10.24 -3.63
C ASN A 49 7.00 11.03 -4.49
N LEU A 50 7.95 10.34 -5.14
CA LEU A 50 8.92 10.95 -6.05
C LEU A 50 8.25 11.57 -7.28
N LEU A 51 7.22 10.91 -7.80
CA LEU A 51 6.43 11.37 -8.95
C LEU A 51 5.36 12.41 -8.58
N HIS A 52 5.26 12.78 -7.30
CA HIS A 52 4.27 13.73 -6.78
C HIS A 52 2.82 13.38 -7.17
N LEU A 53 2.50 12.08 -7.18
CA LEU A 53 1.16 11.63 -7.50
C LEU A 53 0.18 12.15 -6.44
N ASP A 54 -0.96 12.65 -6.88
CA ASP A 54 -2.02 13.13 -5.98
C ASP A 54 -3.09 12.04 -5.78
N ALA A 55 -4.11 12.36 -4.97
CA ALA A 55 -5.21 11.45 -4.68
C ALA A 55 -5.94 10.91 -5.92
N ALA A 56 -5.94 11.64 -7.05
CA ALA A 56 -6.65 11.21 -8.26
C ALA A 56 -6.00 9.98 -8.90
N HIS A 57 -4.69 9.80 -8.70
CA HIS A 57 -3.92 8.68 -9.23
C HIS A 57 -3.93 7.46 -8.29
N PHE A 58 -4.51 7.59 -7.08
CA PHE A 58 -4.33 6.59 -6.03
C PHE A 58 -4.86 5.20 -6.42
N ALA A 59 -6.09 5.14 -6.94
CA ALA A 59 -6.71 3.87 -7.30
C ALA A 59 -5.96 3.21 -8.46
N ASP A 60 -5.79 3.94 -9.57
CA ASP A 60 -5.14 3.43 -10.78
C ASP A 60 -3.74 2.87 -10.50
N VAL A 61 -2.92 3.59 -9.74
CA VAL A 61 -1.53 3.16 -9.45
C VAL A 61 -1.49 1.92 -8.56
N VAL A 62 -2.37 1.86 -7.56
CA VAL A 62 -2.41 0.69 -6.66
C VAL A 62 -2.98 -0.52 -7.39
N GLU A 63 -4.00 -0.35 -8.23
CA GLU A 63 -4.57 -1.42 -9.05
C GLU A 63 -3.55 -1.95 -10.08
N ASP A 64 -2.85 -1.06 -10.77
CA ASP A 64 -1.76 -1.44 -11.69
C ASP A 64 -0.64 -2.19 -10.95
N PHE A 65 -0.31 -1.78 -9.73
CA PHE A 65 0.69 -2.48 -8.92
C PHE A 65 0.24 -3.89 -8.51
N ILE A 66 -1.05 -4.07 -8.18
CA ILE A 66 -1.61 -5.37 -7.78
C ILE A 66 -1.66 -6.34 -8.96
N ALA A 67 -1.85 -5.83 -10.18
CA ALA A 67 -1.96 -6.65 -11.39
C ALA A 67 -0.64 -7.29 -11.87
N VAL A 68 0.51 -6.99 -11.23
CA VAL A 68 1.88 -7.41 -11.63
C VAL A 68 2.49 -8.46 -10.69
#